data_AF-A0A0R2XHI6-F1
#
_entry.id   AF-A0A0R2XHI6-F1
#
_cell.length_a   1.000
_cell.length_b   1.000
_cell.length_c   1.000
_cell.angle_alpha   90.00
_cell.angle_beta   90.00
_cell.angle_gamma   90.00
#
_symmetry.space_group_name_H-M   'P 1'
#
loop_
_entity.id
_entity.type
_entity.pdbx_description
1 polymer ?
#
loop_
_entity_poly.entity_id
_entity_poly.type
_entity_poly.pdbx_seq_one_letter_code
_entity_poly.pdbx_strand_id
1 'polypeptide(L)'
;MPPYLLLILTPFITAAIGWFTNWVAIKMLFHPRVPVRIFFWKWQGLIPRRQLQLARESAEIIEREILQQHMILNEIKKINLEPYLEKTAHTLVWERIGPQLRAIPLLGSFVNDGILAKFEVIACAEIKNEAGPLIEKVATQFEASVDLKQMIEDNIAAFDLERLESIVNAVAKREFRTIEGLGAVLGFVIGCLQVALFWATGAIAM
;
A
#
# COMPACT_ATOMS: atom_id res chain seq x y z
N MET A 1 29.22 -18.44 48.80
CA MET A 1 28.07 -17.53 48.91
C MET A 1 26.98 -18.22 49.68
N PRO A 2 26.23 -17.52 50.53
CA PRO A 2 25.20 -18.19 51.29
C PRO A 2 24.10 -18.77 50.39
N PRO A 3 23.62 -20.00 50.66
CA PRO A 3 22.67 -20.73 49.79
C PRO A 3 21.31 -20.01 49.65
N TYR A 4 20.95 -19.19 50.63
CA TYR A 4 19.72 -18.39 50.63
C TYR A 4 19.71 -17.28 49.57
N LEU A 5 20.87 -16.73 49.19
CA LEU A 5 20.94 -15.67 48.18
C LEU A 5 20.59 -16.19 46.78
N LEU A 6 20.95 -17.44 46.50
CA LEU A 6 20.73 -18.10 45.22
C LEU A 6 19.24 -18.46 45.03
N LEU A 7 18.56 -18.87 46.10
CA LEU A 7 17.11 -19.14 46.12
C LEU A 7 16.25 -17.88 45.91
N ILE A 8 16.72 -16.72 46.38
CA ILE A 8 16.00 -15.46 46.14
C ILE A 8 16.27 -14.97 44.71
N LEU A 9 17.45 -15.25 44.14
CA LEU A 9 17.78 -14.82 42.77
C LEU A 9 17.09 -15.67 41.70
N THR A 10 16.79 -16.95 41.96
CA THR A 10 16.25 -17.87 40.95
C THR A 10 14.98 -17.37 40.27
N PRO A 11 13.94 -16.84 40.94
CA PRO A 11 12.74 -16.32 40.27
C PRO A 11 13.01 -15.10 39.38
N PHE A 12 13.99 -14.27 39.76
CA PHE A 12 14.37 -13.12 38.96
C PHE A 12 15.20 -13.52 37.74
N ILE A 13 16.09 -14.50 37.88
CA ILE A 13 16.85 -15.04 36.75
C ILE A 13 15.90 -15.69 35.73
N THR A 14 14.97 -16.53 36.18
CA THR A 14 14.03 -17.20 35.28
C THR A 14 13.06 -16.21 34.64
N ALA A 15 12.61 -15.17 35.35
CA ALA A 15 11.86 -14.06 34.78
C ALA A 15 12.65 -13.32 33.70
N ALA A 16 13.93 -13.00 33.97
CA ALA A 16 14.80 -12.31 33.02
C ALA A 16 15.06 -13.15 31.75
N ILE A 17 15.27 -14.46 31.90
CA ILE A 17 15.43 -15.39 30.77
C ILE A 17 14.12 -15.48 29.96
N GLY A 18 12.97 -15.56 30.63
CA GLY A 18 11.66 -15.58 29.97
C GLY A 18 11.39 -14.32 29.15
N TRP A 19 11.68 -13.15 29.72
CA TRP A 19 11.60 -11.86 29.02
C TRP A 19 12.56 -11.81 27.83
N PHE A 20 13.85 -12.13 28.05
CA PHE A 20 14.88 -12.06 27.02
C PHE A 20 14.60 -13.01 25.85
N THR A 21 14.16 -14.23 26.14
CA THR A 21 13.85 -15.23 25.10
C THR A 21 12.71 -14.76 24.21
N ASN A 22 11.67 -14.17 24.81
CA ASN A 22 10.55 -13.67 24.04
C ASN A 22 10.91 -12.42 23.21
N TRP A 23 11.73 -11.53 23.76
CA TRP A 23 12.29 -10.40 23.02
C TRP A 23 13.12 -10.85 21.81
N VAL A 24 13.97 -11.87 21.99
CA VAL A 24 14.73 -12.47 20.89
C VAL A 24 13.78 -13.07 19.85
N ALA A 25 12.78 -13.86 20.25
CA ALA A 25 11.83 -14.48 19.33
C ALA A 25 11.08 -13.46 18.45
N ILE A 26 10.63 -12.36 19.04
CA ILE A 26 9.99 -11.26 18.30
C ILE A 26 10.99 -10.65 17.30
N LYS A 27 12.22 -10.40 17.73
CA LYS A 27 13.26 -9.86 16.84
C LYS A 27 13.59 -10.81 15.68
N MET A 28 13.54 -12.13 15.92
CA MET A 28 13.78 -13.17 14.91
C MET A 28 12.66 -13.26 13.86
N LEU A 29 11.46 -12.73 14.10
CA LEU A 29 10.40 -12.69 13.07
C LEU A 29 10.77 -11.75 11.90
N PHE A 30 11.43 -10.64 12.22
CA PHE A 30 11.75 -9.58 11.27
C PHE A 30 13.19 -9.65 10.74
N HIS A 31 14.13 -10.15 11.55
CA HIS A 31 15.55 -10.21 11.21
C HIS A 31 16.09 -11.66 11.27
N PRO A 32 17.05 -12.04 10.39
CA PRO A 32 17.73 -11.25 9.38
C PRO A 32 16.94 -11.16 8.08
N ARG A 33 16.99 -9.99 7.42
CA ARG A 33 16.26 -9.70 6.18
C ARG A 33 16.75 -10.58 5.02
N VAL A 34 18.06 -10.77 4.93
CA VAL A 34 18.73 -11.63 3.94
C VAL A 34 19.05 -12.98 4.58
N PRO A 35 18.86 -14.12 3.89
CA PRO A 35 19.15 -15.43 4.46
C PRO A 35 20.64 -15.56 4.78
N VAL A 36 20.94 -15.76 6.07
CA VAL A 36 22.31 -15.97 6.54
C VAL A 36 22.53 -17.48 6.69
N ARG A 37 23.61 -17.99 6.09
CA ARG A 37 24.03 -19.38 6.27
C ARG A 37 24.88 -19.47 7.53
N ILE A 38 24.35 -20.09 8.57
CA ILE A 38 25.10 -20.45 9.77
C ILE A 38 25.36 -21.94 9.70
N PHE A 39 26.62 -22.30 9.44
CA PHE A 39 27.08 -23.69 9.33
C PHE A 39 26.24 -24.50 8.31
N PHE A 40 25.34 -25.38 8.79
CA PHE A 40 24.43 -26.18 7.95
C PHE A 40 22.99 -25.63 7.84
N TRP A 41 22.63 -24.58 8.58
CA TRP A 41 21.27 -24.05 8.64
C TRP A 41 21.15 -22.69 7.95
N LYS A 42 20.11 -22.50 7.13
CA LYS A 42 19.75 -21.18 6.56
C LYS A 42 18.79 -20.47 7.50
N TRP A 43 19.27 -19.44 8.20
CA TRP A 43 18.45 -18.65 9.10
C TRP A 43 18.00 -17.36 8.41
N GLN A 44 16.69 -17.11 8.42
CA GLN A 44 16.05 -15.92 7.87
C GLN A 44 14.81 -15.61 8.69
N GLY A 45 14.48 -14.33 8.84
CA GLY A 45 13.22 -13.90 9.45
C GLY A 45 12.01 -14.49 8.73
N LEU A 46 10.94 -14.79 9.46
CA LEU A 46 9.74 -15.43 8.91
C LEU A 46 9.00 -14.54 7.91
N ILE A 47 8.92 -13.23 8.21
CA ILE A 47 8.18 -12.25 7.39
C ILE A 47 8.90 -11.98 6.06
N PRO A 48 10.21 -11.64 6.02
CA PRO A 48 10.94 -11.47 4.76
C PRO A 48 10.87 -12.70 3.85
N ARG A 49 10.86 -13.91 4.43
CA ARG A 49 10.85 -15.17 3.66
C ARG A 49 9.56 -15.39 2.88
N ARG A 50 8.41 -14.85 3.34
CA ARG A 50 7.10 -15.02 2.69
C ARG A 50 6.64 -13.79 1.90
N GLN A 51 7.43 -12.71 1.88
CA GLN A 51 7.06 -11.45 1.23
C GLN A 51 6.73 -11.60 -0.26
N LEU A 52 7.55 -12.35 -1.01
CA LEU A 52 7.32 -12.57 -2.44
C LEU A 52 5.97 -13.25 -2.71
N GLN A 53 5.60 -14.20 -1.85
CA GLN A 53 4.32 -14.90 -1.93
C GLN A 53 3.16 -13.94 -1.60
N LEU A 54 3.29 -13.16 -0.52
CA LEU A 54 2.27 -12.18 -0.11
C LEU A 54 2.06 -11.10 -1.17
N ALA A 55 3.14 -10.63 -1.80
CA ALA A 55 3.08 -9.66 -2.89
C ALA A 55 2.30 -10.22 -4.09
N ARG A 56 2.58 -11.48 -4.47
CA ARG A 56 1.91 -12.15 -5.58
C ARG A 56 0.43 -12.39 -5.31
N GLU A 57 0.10 -12.91 -4.13
CA GLU A 57 -1.29 -13.15 -3.72
C GLU A 57 -2.08 -11.84 -3.61
N SER A 58 -1.46 -10.77 -3.10
CA SER A 58 -2.09 -9.44 -3.04
C SER A 58 -2.30 -8.85 -4.43
N ALA A 59 -1.31 -8.98 -5.32
CA ALA A 59 -1.43 -8.56 -6.71
C ALA A 59 -2.55 -9.32 -7.42
N GLU A 60 -2.70 -10.63 -7.21
CA GLU A 60 -3.75 -11.45 -7.81
C GLU A 60 -5.16 -11.06 -7.30
N ILE A 61 -5.30 -10.72 -6.01
CA ILE A 61 -6.56 -10.23 -5.44
C ILE A 61 -6.93 -8.86 -6.03
N ILE A 62 -5.97 -7.93 -6.06
CA ILE A 62 -6.17 -6.59 -6.62
C ILE A 62 -6.43 -6.67 -8.13
N GLU A 63 -5.76 -7.58 -8.84
CA GLU A 63 -6.05 -7.91 -10.24
C GLU A 63 -7.51 -8.36 -10.37
N ARG A 64 -7.98 -9.31 -9.58
CA ARG A 64 -9.38 -9.76 -9.67
C ARG A 64 -10.40 -8.69 -9.28
N GLU A 65 -10.07 -7.79 -8.35
CA GLU A 65 -10.98 -6.73 -7.89
C GLU A 65 -10.96 -5.46 -8.76
N ILE A 66 -9.82 -5.11 -9.37
CA ILE A 66 -9.63 -3.88 -10.17
C ILE A 66 -9.65 -4.17 -11.68
N LEU A 67 -9.16 -5.33 -12.15
CA LEU A 67 -9.13 -5.74 -13.57
C LEU A 67 -10.46 -6.32 -14.07
N GLN A 68 -11.55 -5.85 -13.49
CA GLN A 68 -12.75 -5.69 -14.27
C GLN A 68 -12.50 -4.52 -15.24
N GLN A 69 -11.86 -4.79 -16.39
CA GLN A 69 -11.51 -3.81 -17.44
C GLN A 69 -12.66 -2.86 -17.79
N HIS A 70 -13.90 -3.29 -17.56
CA HIS A 70 -15.12 -2.51 -17.70
C HIS A 70 -15.35 -1.39 -16.66
N MET A 71 -14.72 -1.40 -15.48
CA MET A 71 -14.90 -0.35 -14.47
C MET A 71 -14.29 0.98 -14.92
N ILE A 72 -13.04 0.99 -15.39
CA ILE A 72 -12.36 2.23 -15.82
C ILE A 72 -13.03 2.80 -17.07
N LEU A 73 -13.38 1.95 -18.03
CA LEU A 73 -14.10 2.37 -19.24
C LEU A 73 -15.44 3.02 -18.91
N ASN A 74 -16.20 2.42 -18.00
CA ASN A 74 -17.49 2.97 -17.58
C ASN A 74 -17.33 4.27 -16.78
N GLU A 75 -16.28 4.39 -15.96
CA GLU A 75 -16.02 5.62 -15.21
C GLU A 75 -15.54 6.76 -16.10
N ILE A 76 -14.72 6.47 -17.12
CA ILE A 76 -14.35 7.44 -18.17
C ILE A 76 -15.59 7.88 -18.95
N LYS A 77 -16.49 6.95 -19.30
CA LYS A 77 -17.75 7.27 -20.00
C LYS A 77 -18.74 8.09 -19.15
N LYS A 78 -18.64 8.04 -17.81
CA LYS A 78 -19.45 8.88 -16.91
C LYS A 78 -18.94 10.32 -16.78
N ILE A 79 -17.72 10.63 -17.22
CA ILE A 79 -17.19 11.99 -17.17
C ILE A 79 -18.01 12.86 -18.13
N ASN A 80 -18.80 13.78 -17.58
CA ASN A 80 -19.57 14.70 -18.39
C ASN A 80 -18.65 15.79 -18.98
N LEU A 81 -18.20 15.56 -20.21
CA LEU A 81 -17.33 16.46 -20.97
C LEU A 81 -18.12 17.55 -21.71
N GLU A 82 -19.45 17.43 -21.84
CA GLU A 82 -20.29 18.40 -22.54
C GLU A 82 -20.02 19.86 -22.18
N PRO A 83 -19.95 20.27 -20.89
CA PRO A 83 -19.68 21.67 -20.54
C PRO A 83 -18.27 22.14 -20.95
N TYR A 84 -17.30 21.24 -20.99
CA TYR A 84 -15.94 21.55 -21.44
C TYR A 84 -15.86 21.67 -22.97
N LEU A 85 -16.61 20.82 -23.69
CA LEU A 85 -16.70 20.85 -25.15
C LEU A 85 -17.43 22.11 -25.62
N GLU A 86 -18.55 22.47 -24.98
CA GLU A 86 -19.29 23.71 -25.24
C GLU A 86 -18.41 24.94 -25.03
N LYS A 87 -17.71 24.99 -23.88
CA LYS A 87 -16.80 26.10 -23.58
C LYS A 87 -15.66 26.19 -24.60
N THR A 88 -15.11 25.04 -25.00
CA THR A 88 -14.03 24.99 -26.00
C THR A 88 -14.53 25.44 -27.37
N ALA A 89 -15.72 25.01 -27.80
CA ALA A 89 -16.35 25.41 -29.05
C ALA A 89 -16.61 26.93 -29.07
N HIS A 90 -17.20 27.48 -28.00
CA HIS A 90 -17.42 28.91 -27.85
C HIS A 90 -16.11 29.69 -27.93
N THR A 91 -15.09 29.32 -27.13
CA THR A 91 -13.78 30.00 -27.14
C THR A 91 -13.10 29.88 -28.52
N LEU A 92 -13.16 28.73 -29.19
CA LEU A 92 -12.56 28.57 -30.51
C LEU A 92 -13.24 29.47 -31.55
N VAL A 93 -14.57 29.55 -31.54
CA VAL A 93 -15.32 30.33 -32.52
C VAL A 93 -15.22 31.83 -32.25
N TRP A 94 -15.37 32.27 -31.00
CA TRP A 94 -15.40 33.69 -30.65
C TRP A 94 -14.03 34.32 -30.43
N GLU A 95 -13.08 33.58 -29.86
CA GLU A 95 -11.75 34.14 -29.52
C GLU A 95 -10.68 33.82 -30.57
N ARG A 96 -10.81 32.70 -31.32
CA ARG A 96 -9.84 32.37 -32.39
C ARG A 96 -10.38 32.66 -33.79
N ILE A 97 -11.52 32.07 -34.16
CA ILE A 97 -12.01 32.12 -35.55
C ILE A 97 -12.63 33.48 -35.86
N GLY A 98 -13.42 34.05 -34.94
CA GLY A 98 -14.10 35.33 -35.11
C GLY A 98 -13.17 36.50 -35.46
N PRO A 99 -12.10 36.75 -34.68
CA PRO A 99 -11.14 37.81 -34.99
C PRO A 99 -10.39 37.56 -36.30
N GLN A 100 -10.04 36.30 -36.58
CA GLN A 100 -9.35 35.93 -37.83
C GLN A 100 -10.21 36.17 -39.06
N LEU A 101 -11.49 35.80 -39.01
CA LEU A 101 -12.43 36.01 -40.11
C LEU A 101 -12.75 37.49 -40.33
N ARG A 102 -12.86 38.29 -39.26
CA ARG A 102 -13.06 39.74 -39.35
C ARG A 102 -11.85 40.48 -39.93
N ALA A 103 -10.66 39.93 -39.75
CA ALA A 103 -9.42 40.48 -40.29
C ALA A 103 -9.27 40.25 -41.81
N ILE A 104 -10.10 39.41 -42.44
CA ILE A 104 -10.03 39.14 -43.89
C ILE A 104 -10.64 40.32 -44.67
N PRO A 105 -9.88 40.98 -45.56
CA PRO A 105 -10.42 42.01 -46.45
C PRO A 105 -11.58 41.47 -47.30
N LEU A 106 -12.63 42.27 -47.51
CA LEU A 106 -13.88 41.94 -48.23
C LEU A 106 -14.90 41.05 -47.48
N LEU A 107 -14.45 40.11 -46.63
CA LEU A 107 -15.34 39.20 -45.90
C LEU A 107 -15.64 39.65 -44.48
N GLY A 108 -14.76 40.45 -43.86
CA GLY A 108 -14.93 40.89 -42.48
C GLY A 108 -16.22 41.67 -42.21
N SER A 109 -16.75 42.39 -43.20
CA SER A 109 -18.03 43.11 -43.10
C SER A 109 -19.26 42.20 -43.11
N PHE A 110 -19.14 40.99 -43.64
CA PHE A 110 -20.21 39.98 -43.63
C PHE A 110 -20.17 39.12 -42.37
N VAL A 111 -19.03 39.03 -41.69
CA VAL A 111 -18.80 38.22 -40.49
C VAL A 111 -19.31 38.96 -39.25
N ASN A 112 -20.65 38.96 -39.11
CA ASN A 112 -21.33 39.53 -37.96
C ASN A 112 -21.58 38.49 -36.86
N ASP A 113 -21.99 38.95 -35.68
CA ASP A 113 -22.26 38.09 -34.50
C ASP A 113 -23.25 36.95 -34.79
N GLY A 114 -24.24 37.19 -35.65
CA GLY A 114 -25.21 36.17 -36.06
C GLY A 114 -24.63 35.02 -36.89
N ILE A 115 -23.56 35.26 -37.65
CA ILE A 115 -22.85 34.20 -38.39
C ILE A 115 -21.94 33.42 -37.43
N LEU A 116 -21.25 34.11 -36.52
CA LEU A 116 -20.43 33.45 -35.48
C LEU A 116 -21.28 32.54 -34.59
N ALA A 117 -22.46 32.98 -34.16
CA ALA A 117 -23.37 32.14 -33.39
C ALA A 117 -23.78 30.87 -34.13
N LYS A 118 -23.97 30.93 -35.46
CA LYS A 118 -24.23 29.72 -36.27
C LYS A 118 -23.01 28.81 -36.35
N PHE A 119 -21.82 29.37 -36.53
CA PHE A 119 -20.58 28.60 -36.49
C PHE A 119 -20.34 27.95 -35.14
N GLU A 120 -20.71 28.62 -34.04
CA GLU A 120 -20.61 28.07 -32.69
C GLU A 120 -21.51 26.85 -32.51
N VAL A 121 -22.78 26.95 -32.93
CA VAL A 121 -23.72 25.80 -32.86
C VAL A 121 -23.20 24.63 -33.69
N ILE A 122 -22.68 24.90 -34.90
CA ILE A 122 -22.11 23.86 -35.77
C ILE A 122 -20.85 23.25 -35.15
N ALA A 123 -19.93 24.09 -34.65
CA ALA A 123 -18.69 23.64 -34.02
C ALA A 123 -18.96 22.81 -32.77
N CYS A 124 -19.94 23.20 -31.97
CA CYS A 124 -20.31 22.47 -30.76
C CYS A 124 -20.89 21.09 -31.10
N ALA A 125 -21.75 21.00 -32.12
CA ALA A 125 -22.27 19.73 -32.61
C ALA A 125 -21.16 18.83 -33.19
N GLU A 126 -20.24 19.40 -33.98
CA GLU A 126 -19.14 18.65 -34.61
C GLU A 126 -18.15 18.13 -33.57
N ILE A 127 -17.74 18.99 -32.62
CA ILE A 127 -16.82 18.62 -31.53
C ILE A 127 -17.45 17.53 -30.65
N LYS A 128 -18.75 17.62 -30.34
CA LYS A 128 -19.46 16.59 -29.56
C LYS A 128 -19.53 15.25 -30.30
N ASN A 129 -19.77 15.28 -31.61
CA ASN A 129 -19.83 14.08 -32.45
C ASN A 129 -18.46 13.40 -32.59
N GLU A 130 -17.37 14.16 -32.69
CA GLU A 130 -15.99 13.64 -32.76
C GLU A 130 -15.44 13.21 -31.39
N ALA A 131 -15.86 13.87 -30.30
CA ALA A 131 -15.38 13.56 -28.95
C ALA A 131 -15.75 12.15 -28.50
N GLY A 132 -16.96 11.66 -28.81
CA GLY A 132 -17.41 10.32 -28.43
C GLY A 132 -16.48 9.20 -28.94
N PRO A 133 -16.26 9.09 -30.26
CA PRO A 133 -15.32 8.14 -30.85
C PRO A 133 -13.87 8.30 -30.36
N LEU A 134 -13.44 9.54 -30.08
CA LEU A 134 -12.10 9.81 -29.56
C LEU A 134 -11.94 9.26 -28.13
N ILE A 135 -12.95 9.46 -27.26
CA ILE A 135 -12.97 8.90 -25.90
C ILE A 135 -12.92 7.38 -25.98
N GLU A 136 -13.66 6.75 -26.89
CA GLU A 136 -13.64 5.31 -27.06
C GLU A 136 -12.26 4.79 -27.50
N LYS A 137 -11.63 5.46 -28.48
CA LYS A 137 -10.25 5.14 -28.89
C LYS A 137 -9.23 5.30 -27.75
N VAL A 138 -9.31 6.39 -26.98
CA VAL A 138 -8.42 6.65 -25.83
C VAL A 138 -8.62 5.57 -24.77
N ALA A 139 -9.86 5.19 -24.50
CA ALA A 139 -10.19 4.21 -23.49
C ALA A 139 -9.68 2.81 -23.88
N THR A 140 -9.86 2.39 -25.14
CA THR A 140 -9.31 1.13 -25.67
C THR A 140 -7.77 1.13 -25.68
N GLN A 141 -7.15 2.26 -26.03
CA GLN A 141 -5.69 2.37 -26.02
C GLN A 141 -5.11 2.39 -24.61
N PHE A 142 -5.81 2.99 -23.64
CA PHE A 142 -5.46 2.94 -22.23
C PHE A 142 -5.53 1.50 -21.70
N GLU A 143 -6.60 0.77 -22.00
CA GLU A 143 -6.73 -0.65 -21.66
C GLU A 143 -5.59 -1.51 -22.23
N ALA A 144 -5.16 -1.25 -23.47
CA ALA A 144 -4.07 -1.98 -24.11
C ALA A 144 -2.67 -1.59 -23.63
N SER A 145 -2.49 -0.36 -23.11
CA SER A 145 -1.18 0.17 -22.70
C SER A 145 -0.92 0.07 -21.20
N VAL A 146 -1.97 -0.09 -20.39
CA VAL A 146 -1.86 -0.21 -18.95
C VAL A 146 -1.84 -1.69 -18.57
N ASP A 147 -0.63 -2.23 -18.41
CA ASP A 147 -0.42 -3.48 -17.68
C ASP A 147 -0.49 -3.20 -16.18
N LEU A 148 -1.73 -3.03 -15.70
CA LEU A 148 -2.05 -2.75 -14.30
C LEU A 148 -1.44 -3.81 -13.38
N LYS A 149 -1.35 -5.06 -13.85
CA LYS A 149 -0.70 -6.14 -13.14
C LYS A 149 0.78 -5.87 -12.96
N GLN A 150 1.53 -5.59 -14.02
CA GLN A 150 2.95 -5.28 -13.92
C GLN A 150 3.19 -4.02 -13.07
N MET A 151 2.34 -3.00 -13.22
CA MET A 151 2.44 -1.75 -12.45
C MET A 151 2.16 -1.96 -10.95
N ILE A 152 1.21 -2.84 -10.60
CA ILE A 152 0.93 -3.21 -9.21
C ILE A 152 2.02 -4.13 -8.68
N GLU A 153 2.51 -5.09 -9.45
CA GLU A 153 3.64 -5.95 -9.07
C GLU A 153 4.89 -5.11 -8.80
N ASP A 154 5.20 -4.14 -9.66
CA ASP A 154 6.34 -3.23 -9.49
C ASP A 154 6.12 -2.26 -8.32
N ASN A 155 4.89 -1.74 -8.11
CA ASN A 155 4.57 -0.88 -6.97
C ASN A 155 4.56 -1.65 -5.63
N ILE A 156 4.16 -2.93 -5.63
CA ILE A 156 4.22 -3.81 -4.44
C ILE A 156 5.66 -4.28 -4.21
N ALA A 157 6.44 -4.52 -5.26
CA ALA A 157 7.88 -4.73 -5.15
C ALA A 157 8.59 -3.46 -4.64
N ALA A 158 8.06 -2.28 -4.97
CA ALA A 158 8.47 -0.98 -4.45
C ALA A 158 7.81 -0.61 -3.11
N PHE A 159 6.91 -1.44 -2.56
CA PHE A 159 6.52 -1.35 -1.15
C PHE A 159 7.72 -1.81 -0.33
N ASP A 160 8.58 -0.83 -0.08
CA ASP A 160 9.86 -1.00 0.57
C ASP A 160 9.68 -1.76 1.88
N LEU A 161 10.58 -2.71 2.12
CA LEU A 161 10.59 -3.59 3.28
C LEU A 161 10.52 -2.76 4.58
N GLU A 162 11.02 -1.54 4.52
CA GLU A 162 10.98 -0.52 5.56
C GLU A 162 9.59 0.03 5.89
N ARG A 163 8.70 0.18 4.90
CA ARG A 163 7.33 0.67 5.13
C ARG A 163 6.47 -0.42 5.78
N LEU A 164 6.55 -1.64 5.27
CA LEU A 164 5.84 -2.76 5.89
C LEU A 164 6.35 -3.00 7.31
N GLU A 165 7.67 -2.94 7.51
CA GLU A 165 8.27 -3.04 8.83
C GLU A 165 7.85 -1.89 9.75
N SER A 166 7.79 -0.65 9.28
CA SER A 166 7.40 0.50 10.11
C SER A 166 5.92 0.46 10.49
N ILE A 167 5.03 0.02 9.61
CA ILE A 167 3.60 -0.17 9.92
C ILE A 167 3.42 -1.33 10.90
N VAL A 168 4.04 -2.48 10.63
CA VAL A 168 3.95 -3.65 11.51
C VAL A 168 4.60 -3.35 12.86
N ASN A 169 5.76 -2.68 12.92
CA ASN A 169 6.34 -2.24 14.19
C ASN A 169 5.46 -1.21 14.90
N ALA A 170 4.86 -0.25 14.20
CA ALA A 170 4.02 0.77 14.85
C ALA A 170 2.81 0.13 15.54
N VAL A 171 2.17 -0.84 14.89
CA VAL A 171 0.99 -1.52 15.42
C VAL A 171 1.38 -2.62 16.42
N ALA A 172 2.30 -3.51 16.04
CA ALA A 172 2.62 -4.71 16.81
C ALA A 172 3.55 -4.45 18.00
N LYS A 173 4.30 -3.33 18.06
CA LYS A 173 5.19 -3.05 19.20
C LYS A 173 4.45 -2.98 20.54
N ARG A 174 3.17 -2.57 20.54
CA ARG A 174 2.35 -2.57 21.75
C ARG A 174 2.00 -4.00 22.17
N GLU A 175 1.57 -4.82 21.23
CA GLU A 175 1.23 -6.23 21.47
C GLU A 175 2.46 -7.05 21.88
N PHE A 176 3.59 -6.86 21.19
CA PHE A 176 4.86 -7.54 21.48
C PHE A 176 5.36 -7.27 22.89
N ARG A 177 5.23 -6.03 23.39
CA ARG A 177 5.57 -5.69 24.78
C ARG A 177 4.69 -6.42 25.79
N THR A 178 3.41 -6.65 25.48
CA THR A 178 2.52 -7.46 26.31
C THR A 178 3.02 -8.91 26.38
N ILE A 179 3.42 -9.48 25.24
CA ILE A 179 3.94 -10.86 25.18
C ILE A 179 5.29 -10.97 25.93
N GLU A 180 6.18 -9.99 25.78
CA GLU A 180 7.43 -9.93 26.56
C GLU A 180 7.17 -9.85 28.06
N GLY A 181 6.20 -9.05 28.48
CA GLY A 181 5.75 -8.96 29.88
C GLY A 181 5.19 -10.27 30.40
N LEU A 182 4.36 -10.96 29.61
CA LEU A 182 3.85 -12.30 29.96
C LEU A 182 4.99 -13.32 30.09
N GLY A 183 6.01 -13.26 29.23
CA GLY A 183 7.21 -14.09 29.35
C GLY A 183 7.95 -13.88 30.66
N ALA A 184 8.07 -12.63 31.12
CA ALA A 184 8.66 -12.29 32.41
C ALA A 184 7.84 -12.84 33.58
N VAL A 185 6.52 -12.65 33.55
CA VAL A 185 5.60 -13.12 34.59
C VAL A 185 5.60 -14.64 34.68
N LEU A 186 5.53 -15.34 33.54
CA LEU A 186 5.59 -16.80 33.51
C LEU A 186 6.95 -17.31 34.02
N GLY A 187 8.05 -16.68 33.60
CA GLY A 187 9.38 -17.01 34.10
C GLY A 187 9.51 -16.82 35.61
N PHE A 188 8.89 -15.77 36.16
CA PHE A 188 8.83 -15.55 37.60
C PHE A 188 8.03 -16.63 38.32
N VAL A 189 6.84 -16.98 37.82
CA VAL A 189 5.98 -18.04 38.38
C VAL A 189 6.70 -19.38 38.39
N ILE A 190 7.37 -19.74 37.28
CA ILE A 190 8.16 -20.97 37.18
C ILE A 190 9.30 -20.96 38.20
N GLY A 191 10.01 -19.83 38.35
CA GLY A 191 11.08 -19.73 39.33
C GLY A 191 10.59 -19.79 40.77
N CYS A 192 9.43 -19.21 41.10
CA CYS A 192 8.78 -19.38 42.40
C CYS A 192 8.41 -20.84 42.68
N LEU A 193 7.86 -21.54 41.67
CA LEU A 193 7.59 -22.98 41.76
C LEU A 193 8.88 -23.78 41.97
N GLN A 194 9.96 -23.43 41.29
CA GLN A 194 11.27 -24.07 41.44
C GLN A 194 11.82 -23.89 42.86
N VAL A 195 11.69 -22.69 43.44
CA VAL A 195 12.06 -22.42 44.85
C VAL A 195 11.20 -23.22 45.82
N ALA A 196 9.88 -23.27 45.60
CA ALA A 196 8.96 -24.03 46.43
C ALA A 196 9.24 -25.53 46.39
N LEU A 197 9.52 -26.09 45.21
CA LEU A 197 9.93 -27.49 45.04
C LEU A 197 11.28 -27.77 45.71
N PHE A 198 12.23 -26.86 45.59
CA PHE A 198 13.54 -27.00 46.24
C PHE A 198 13.43 -26.97 47.77
N TRP A 199 12.48 -26.19 48.30
CA TRP A 199 12.15 -26.19 49.72
C TRP A 199 11.46 -27.48 50.17
N ALA A 200 10.49 -27.97 49.39
CA ALA A 200 9.75 -29.20 49.68
C ALA A 200 10.59 -30.49 49.58
N THR A 201 11.62 -30.51 48.72
CA THR A 201 12.53 -31.66 48.55
C THR A 201 13.65 -31.73 49.60
N GLY A 202 13.72 -30.78 50.53
CA GLY A 202 14.64 -30.84 51.67
C GLY A 202 16.11 -30.56 51.33
N ALA A 203 16.43 -30.12 50.12
CA ALA A 203 17.80 -29.82 49.68
C ALA A 203 18.44 -28.61 50.41
N ILE A 204 17.67 -27.90 51.25
CA ILE A 204 18.11 -26.77 52.08
C ILE A 204 18.37 -27.20 53.55
N ALA A 205 18.04 -28.44 53.91
CA ALA A 205 18.18 -28.96 55.27
C ALA A 205 19.47 -29.77 55.53
N MET A 206 20.43 -29.79 54.59
CA MET A 206 21.79 -30.32 54.80
C MET A 206 22.84 -29.21 54.79
#